data_AF-A0A133UP57-F1
#
_entry.id   AF-A0A133UP57-F1
#
_cell.length_a   1.000
_cell.length_b   1.000
_cell.length_c   1.000
_cell.angle_alpha   90.00
_cell.angle_beta   90.00
_cell.angle_gamma   90.00
#
_symmetry.space_group_name_H-M   'P 1'
#
loop_
_entity.id
_entity.type
_entity.pdbx_description
1 polymer ?
#
loop_
_entity_poly.entity_id
_entity_poly.type
_entity_poly.pdbx_seq_one_letter_code
_entity_poly.pdbx_strand_id
1 'polypeptide(L)'
;MERIIEVARGKGALEGKLDLAIDLTDWRYYGDKNDPMVLRVKPKKGTTKAFVLATLYAIVDGERFTLRAIPVDSLSNKEEIIEELLDYAEKMVDIGTLYVDRE
;
A
#
# COMPACT_ATOMS: atom_id res chain seq x y z
N MET A 1 5.60 -10.37 7.72
CA MET A 1 5.52 -10.04 6.29
C MET A 1 6.70 -10.64 5.52
N GLU A 2 7.91 -10.57 6.07
CA GLU A 2 9.15 -11.11 5.49
C GLU A 2 9.04 -12.55 4.97
N ARG A 3 8.44 -13.47 5.72
CA ARG A 3 8.30 -14.88 5.31
C ARG A 3 7.52 -15.09 4.00
N ILE A 4 6.51 -14.26 3.71
CA ILE A 4 5.75 -14.38 2.45
C ILE A 4 6.62 -13.95 1.27
N ILE A 5 7.41 -12.89 1.46
CA ILE A 5 8.32 -12.38 0.44
C ILE A 5 9.48 -13.36 0.20
N GLU A 6 10.03 -13.96 1.26
CA GLU A 6 11.03 -15.02 1.14
C GLU A 6 10.51 -16.22 0.34
N VAL A 7 9.29 -16.67 0.62
CA VAL A 7 8.67 -17.78 -0.12
C VAL A 7 8.41 -17.39 -1.57
N ALA A 8 7.95 -16.16 -1.84
CA ALA A 8 7.74 -15.67 -3.19
C ALA A 8 9.06 -15.63 -3.98
N ARG A 9 10.14 -15.11 -3.38
CA ARG A 9 11.49 -15.14 -3.96
C ARG A 9 11.99 -16.56 -4.21
N GLY A 10 11.84 -17.47 -3.24
CA GLY A 10 12.26 -18.87 -3.39
C GLY A 10 11.52 -19.63 -4.49
N LYS A 11 10.37 -19.12 -4.95
CA LYS A 11 9.60 -19.65 -6.07
C LYS A 11 9.85 -18.92 -7.40
N GLY A 12 10.76 -17.94 -7.43
CA GLY A 12 11.04 -17.10 -8.61
C GLY A 12 9.95 -16.07 -8.91
N ALA A 13 8.92 -15.92 -8.06
CA ALA A 13 7.77 -15.05 -8.31
C ALA A 13 8.11 -13.55 -8.25
N LEU A 14 9.27 -13.19 -7.70
CA LEU A 14 9.75 -11.81 -7.59
C LEU A 14 11.04 -11.56 -8.40
N GLU A 15 11.32 -12.41 -9.40
CA GLU A 15 12.49 -12.26 -10.26
C GLU A 15 12.19 -11.40 -11.50
N GLY A 16 13.20 -10.64 -11.94
CA GLY A 16 13.09 -9.75 -13.09
C GLY A 16 12.29 -8.48 -12.79
N LYS A 17 11.94 -7.74 -13.85
CA LYS A 17 11.16 -6.51 -13.74
C LYS A 17 9.70 -6.83 -13.46
N LEU A 18 9.17 -6.30 -12.37
CA LEU A 18 7.78 -6.46 -11.97
C LEU A 18 7.02 -5.14 -12.09
N ASP A 19 5.79 -5.21 -12.56
CA ASP A 19 4.90 -4.07 -12.47
C ASP A 19 4.40 -3.91 -11.03
N LEU A 20 4.33 -2.66 -10.57
CA LEU A 20 3.96 -2.30 -9.21
C LEU A 20 2.72 -1.41 -9.22
N ALA A 21 1.99 -1.39 -8.11
CA ALA A 21 0.88 -0.46 -7.90
C ALA A 21 0.92 0.14 -6.50
N ILE A 22 0.60 1.42 -6.38
CA ILE A 22 0.37 2.09 -5.10
C ILE A 22 -1.10 2.52 -5.04
N ASP A 23 -1.78 2.17 -3.94
CA ASP A 23 -3.20 2.48 -3.72
C ASP A 23 -3.46 2.90 -2.26
N LEU A 24 -4.50 3.70 -2.05
CA LEU A 24 -5.02 4.06 -0.72
C LEU A 24 -6.16 3.12 -0.33
N THR A 25 -5.94 2.33 0.71
CA THR A 25 -6.92 1.37 1.21
C THR A 25 -7.65 1.93 2.44
N ASP A 26 -8.97 2.11 2.30
CA ASP A 26 -9.85 2.54 3.40
C ASP A 26 -10.36 1.34 4.22
N TRP A 27 -9.85 1.18 5.43
CA TRP A 27 -10.44 0.28 6.44
C TRP A 27 -11.50 1.00 7.24
N ARG A 28 -12.76 0.79 6.81
CA ARG A 28 -13.94 1.47 7.37
C ARG A 28 -14.08 1.21 8.87
N TYR A 29 -14.23 2.30 9.60
CA TYR A 29 -14.26 2.31 11.06
C TYR A 29 -15.57 2.89 11.59
N TYR A 30 -16.07 2.34 12.70
CA TYR A 30 -17.38 2.71 13.26
C TYR A 30 -17.29 3.25 14.70
N GLY A 31 -16.12 3.21 15.34
CA GLY A 31 -15.87 3.71 16.70
C GLY A 31 -15.71 5.24 16.79
N ASP A 32 -14.88 5.76 17.70
CA ASP A 32 -14.76 7.20 17.89
C ASP A 32 -13.99 7.85 16.73
N LYS A 33 -14.43 9.05 16.30
CA LYS A 33 -13.71 9.82 15.29
C LYS A 33 -12.38 10.39 15.79
N ASN A 34 -12.20 10.46 17.11
CA ASN A 34 -11.01 10.99 17.75
C ASN A 34 -10.00 9.89 18.13
N ASP A 35 -10.32 8.63 17.82
CA ASP A 35 -9.36 7.54 18.00
C ASP A 35 -8.11 7.79 17.13
N PRO A 36 -6.90 7.42 17.61
CA PRO A 36 -5.67 7.67 16.88
C PRO A 36 -5.72 7.16 15.44
N MET A 37 -5.21 7.95 14.49
CA MET A 37 -5.12 7.61 13.07
C MET A 37 -6.46 7.45 12.32
N VAL A 38 -7.59 7.76 12.95
CA VAL A 38 -8.88 7.76 12.26
C VAL A 38 -9.00 9.00 11.38
N LEU A 39 -9.19 8.78 10.08
CA LEU A 39 -9.41 9.84 9.09
C LEU A 39 -10.86 9.91 8.65
N ARG A 40 -11.27 11.12 8.24
CA ARG A 40 -12.53 11.31 7.52
C ARG A 40 -12.31 11.05 6.02
N VAL A 41 -13.08 10.11 5.48
CA VAL A 41 -13.07 9.72 4.06
C VAL A 41 -14.46 9.86 3.46
N LYS A 42 -14.57 9.73 2.12
CA LYS A 42 -15.86 9.77 1.42
C LYS A 42 -16.85 8.76 2.03
N PRO A 43 -18.13 9.14 2.28
CA PRO A 43 -19.11 8.24 2.89
C PRO A 43 -19.25 6.93 2.12
N LYS A 44 -19.12 5.79 2.81
CA LYS A 44 -19.34 4.44 2.24
C LYS A 44 -19.71 3.48 3.36
N LYS A 45 -20.61 2.53 3.07
CA LYS A 45 -21.07 1.51 4.04
C LYS A 45 -21.56 2.11 5.39
N GLY A 46 -22.18 3.29 5.37
CA GLY A 46 -22.73 3.91 6.58
C GLY A 46 -21.72 4.60 7.51
N THR A 47 -20.47 4.79 7.08
CA THR A 47 -19.48 5.55 7.86
C THR A 47 -18.67 6.49 6.96
N THR A 48 -18.16 7.57 7.55
CA THR A 48 -17.19 8.49 6.96
C THR A 48 -15.82 8.35 7.60
N LYS A 49 -15.59 7.33 8.44
CA LYS A 49 -14.36 7.13 9.20
C LYS A 49 -13.62 5.91 8.66
N ALA A 50 -12.31 6.00 8.54
CA ALA A 50 -11.47 4.88 8.18
C ALA A 50 -10.07 5.02 8.78
N PHE A 51 -9.40 3.89 8.98
CA PHE A 51 -7.94 3.84 8.93
C PHE A 51 -7.53 3.77 7.46
N VAL A 52 -6.63 4.63 7.03
CA VAL A 52 -6.19 4.70 5.63
C VAL A 52 -4.78 4.16 5.54
N LEU A 53 -4.53 3.30 4.56
CA LEU A 53 -3.22 2.68 4.33
C LEU A 53 -2.76 2.97 2.90
N ALA A 54 -1.59 3.58 2.73
CA ALA A 54 -0.89 3.60 1.46
C ALA A 54 -0.19 2.25 1.26
N THR A 55 -0.61 1.50 0.26
CA THR A 55 -0.16 0.11 0.07
C THR A 55 0.54 -0.05 -1.26
N LEU A 56 1.76 -0.59 -1.22
CA LEU A 56 2.54 -1.00 -2.37
C LEU A 56 2.28 -2.48 -2.67
N TYR A 57 1.96 -2.75 -3.93
CA TYR A 57 1.77 -4.10 -4.47
C TYR A 57 2.77 -4.39 -5.58
N ALA A 58 3.26 -5.63 -5.64
CA ALA A 58 3.82 -6.21 -6.85
C ALA A 58 2.72 -6.98 -7.61
N ILE A 59 2.73 -6.89 -8.93
CA ILE A 59 1.80 -7.60 -9.80
C ILE A 59 2.55 -8.79 -10.40
N VAL A 60 2.13 -10.00 -10.03
CA VAL A 60 2.75 -11.26 -10.48
C VAL A 60 1.64 -12.14 -11.04
N ASP A 61 1.77 -12.52 -12.32
CA ASP A 61 0.78 -13.33 -13.04
C ASP A 61 -0.67 -12.79 -12.95
N GLY A 62 -0.81 -11.46 -12.89
CA GLY A 62 -2.10 -10.77 -12.79
C GLY A 62 -2.63 -10.61 -11.36
N GLU A 63 -1.96 -11.18 -10.36
CA GLU A 63 -2.34 -11.11 -8.95
C GLU A 63 -1.53 -10.05 -8.19
N ARG A 64 -2.14 -9.42 -7.17
CA ARG A 64 -1.50 -8.39 -6.35
C ARG A 64 -0.90 -8.98 -5.08
N PHE A 65 0.41 -8.78 -4.90
CA PHE A 65 1.16 -9.16 -3.70
C PHE A 65 1.56 -7.91 -2.92
N THR A 66 1.07 -7.77 -1.69
CA THR A 66 1.45 -6.63 -0.83
C THR A 66 2.91 -6.73 -0.41
N LEU A 67 3.71 -5.73 -0.80
CA LEU A 67 5.10 -5.59 -0.38
C LEU A 67 5.21 -4.79 0.91
N ARG A 68 4.48 -3.67 1.00
CA ARG A 68 4.49 -2.77 2.17
C ARG A 68 3.17 -2.01 2.28
N ALA A 69 2.78 -1.70 3.51
CA ALA A 69 1.69 -0.79 3.79
C ALA A 69 2.13 0.23 4.86
N ILE A 70 1.86 1.50 4.62
CA ILE A 70 2.14 2.61 5.54
C ILE A 70 0.80 3.19 5.99
N PRO A 71 0.54 3.30 7.30
CA PRO A 71 -0.67 3.94 7.79
C PRO A 71 -0.59 5.46 7.56
N VAL A 72 -1.68 6.03 7.07
CA VAL A 72 -1.80 7.45 6.74
C VAL A 72 -2.60 8.15 7.83
N ASP A 73 -2.07 9.26 8.33
CA ASP A 73 -2.75 10.17 9.25
C ASP A 73 -2.89 11.58 8.66
N SER A 74 -3.41 12.52 9.45
CA SER A 74 -3.69 13.89 9.00
C SER A 74 -2.46 14.76 8.80
N LEU A 75 -1.30 14.33 9.32
CA LEU A 75 -0.02 15.03 9.21
C LEU A 75 0.88 14.42 8.14
N SER A 76 0.51 13.25 7.62
CA SER A 76 1.25 12.52 6.61
C SER A 76 1.39 13.32 5.32
N ASN A 77 2.62 13.40 4.80
CA ASN A 77 2.91 13.98 3.49
C ASN A 77 2.89 12.87 2.42
N LYS A 78 2.24 13.13 1.27
CA LYS A 78 2.06 12.12 0.23
C LYS A 78 3.34 11.82 -0.51
N GLU A 79 4.14 12.83 -0.80
CA GLU A 79 5.43 12.70 -1.47
C GLU A 79 6.39 11.84 -0.63
N GLU A 80 6.48 12.11 0.68
CA GLU A 80 7.29 11.31 1.62
C GLU A 80 6.82 9.85 1.71
N ILE A 81 5.50 9.60 1.73
CA ILE A 81 4.96 8.24 1.69
C ILE A 81 5.34 7.54 0.40
N ILE A 82 5.22 8.21 -0.74
CA ILE A 82 5.56 7.62 -2.05
C ILE A 82 7.06 7.31 -2.09
N GLU A 83 7.91 8.23 -1.66
CA GLU A 83 9.36 8.02 -1.55
C GLU A 83 9.68 6.81 -0.67
N GLU A 84 9.08 6.69 0.52
CA GLU A 84 9.30 5.54 1.40
C GLU A 84 8.87 4.20 0.78
N LEU A 85 7.76 4.19 0.04
CA LEU A 85 7.29 3.00 -0.67
C LEU A 85 8.24 2.63 -1.81
N LEU A 86 8.73 3.60 -2.58
CA LEU A 86 9.66 3.37 -3.68
C LEU A 86 11.04 2.92 -3.18
N ASP A 87 11.58 3.57 -2.16
CA ASP A 87 12.82 3.16 -1.48
C ASP A 87 12.75 1.73 -0.96
N TYR A 88 11.57 1.29 -0.53
CA TYR A 88 11.33 -0.09 -0.15
C TYR A 88 11.25 -1.00 -1.37
N ALA A 89 10.52 -0.61 -2.41
CA ALA A 89 10.36 -1.37 -3.64
C ALA A 89 11.71 -1.71 -4.28
N GLU A 90 12.59 -0.72 -4.42
CA GLU A 90 13.91 -0.87 -5.06
C GLU A 90 14.83 -1.85 -4.31
N LYS A 91 14.65 -2.00 -2.99
CA LYS A 91 15.40 -2.98 -2.19
C LYS A 91 14.84 -4.40 -2.35
N MET A 92 13.61 -4.51 -2.83
CA MET A 92 12.85 -5.75 -2.85
C MET A 92 12.76 -6.39 -4.24
N VAL A 93 12.57 -5.58 -5.28
CA VAL A 93 12.29 -6.03 -6.65
C VAL A 93 12.84 -5.04 -7.67
N ASP A 94 13.11 -5.51 -8.89
CA ASP A 94 13.41 -4.61 -9.99
C ASP A 94 12.10 -3.98 -10.50
N ILE A 95 12.02 -2.65 -10.47
CA ILE A 95 10.78 -1.93 -10.83
C ILE A 95 10.62 -1.91 -12.36
N GLY A 96 9.48 -2.41 -12.83
CA GLY A 96 8.98 -2.28 -14.20
C GLY A 96 8.12 -1.02 -14.36
N THR A 97 6.81 -1.19 -14.52
CA THR A 97 5.84 -0.10 -14.58
C THR A 97 5.25 0.17 -13.21
N LEU A 98 5.15 1.44 -12.80
CA LEU A 98 4.44 1.84 -11.58
C LEU A 98 3.06 2.41 -11.93
N TYR A 99 2.01 1.78 -11.40
CA TYR A 99 0.63 2.26 -11.47
C TYR A 99 0.27 3.06 -10.22
N VAL A 100 -0.23 4.27 -10.41
CA VAL A 100 -0.64 5.18 -9.33
C VAL A 100 -1.90 5.92 -9.77
N ASP A 101 -2.81 6.18 -8.84
CA ASP A 101 -3.98 7.02 -9.13
C ASP A 101 -3.55 8.47 -9.38
N ARG A 102 -4.12 9.05 -10.45
CA ARG A 102 -4.06 10.50 -10.71
C ARG A 102 -5.11 11.16 -9.85
N GLU A 103 -4.73 11.73 -8.71
CA GLU A 103 -5.62 12.62 -7.97
C GLU A 103 -6.03 13.87 -8.76
#